data_AF-A0A1G6UX80-F1
#
_entry.id   AF-A0A1G6UX80-F1
#
_cell.length_a   1.000
_cell.length_b   1.000
_cell.length_c   1.000
_cell.angle_alpha   90.00
_cell.angle_beta   90.00
_cell.angle_gamma   90.00
#
_symmetry.space_group_name_H-M   'P 1'
#
loop_
_entity.id
_entity.type
_entity.pdbx_description
1 polymer ?
#
loop_
_entity_poly.entity_id
_entity_poly.type
_entity_poly.pdbx_seq_one_letter_code
_entity_poly.pdbx_strand_id
1 'polypeptide(L)'
;MYALVLSEHAAAPIDVVRVVKMLLLHDIVEIDAGDTPFHDPSMHAGQAEREQLAAERIFSLLPDAQATEFRDLWSEFEAAESDDAKFAKALDRFQPLLHNVATDGGTWTAHAVNEEQVFARYGPTIQRGAPALWQAAARLVQQHFSDPPA
;
A
#
# COMPACT_ATOMS: atom_id res chain seq x y z
N MET A 1 12.05 0.17 -5.15
CA MET A 1 12.35 -0.30 -6.53
C MET A 1 11.13 -0.40 -7.42
N TYR A 2 9.98 -0.88 -6.94
CA TYR A 2 8.80 -1.14 -7.80
C TYR A 2 8.35 0.10 -8.59
N ALA A 3 8.25 1.28 -7.95
CA ALA A 3 7.86 2.51 -8.65
C ALA A 3 8.78 2.86 -9.83
N LEU A 4 10.08 2.61 -9.72
CA LEU A 4 11.06 2.88 -10.79
C LEU A 4 10.95 1.89 -11.95
N VAL A 5 10.57 0.64 -11.67
CA VAL A 5 10.54 -0.46 -12.66
C VAL A 5 9.17 -0.59 -13.32
N LEU A 6 8.08 -0.34 -12.58
CA LEU A 6 6.71 -0.64 -12.99
C LEU A 6 5.90 0.61 -13.36
N SER A 7 6.52 1.79 -13.41
CA SER A 7 5.83 3.06 -13.67
C SER A 7 5.10 3.09 -15.01
N GLU A 8 5.57 2.34 -16.00
CA GLU A 8 4.88 2.18 -17.30
C GLU A 8 3.49 1.52 -17.19
N HIS A 9 3.20 0.88 -16.06
CA HIS A 9 1.91 0.25 -15.79
C HIS A 9 0.94 1.13 -14.99
N ALA A 10 1.31 2.37 -14.69
CA ALA A 10 0.41 3.33 -14.05
C ALA A 10 -0.84 3.58 -14.91
N ALA A 11 -2.00 3.75 -14.27
CA ALA A 11 -3.27 3.98 -14.96
C ALA A 11 -3.34 5.32 -15.69
N ALA A 12 -2.51 6.27 -15.30
CA ALA A 12 -2.44 7.63 -15.81
C ALA A 12 -0.99 8.14 -15.76
N PRO A 13 -0.67 9.26 -16.43
CA PRO A 13 0.65 9.88 -16.31
C PRO A 13 0.97 10.25 -14.85
N ILE A 14 2.18 9.91 -14.42
CA ILE A 14 2.67 10.14 -13.06
C ILE A 14 4.06 10.77 -13.06
N ASP A 15 4.43 11.41 -11.95
CA ASP A 15 5.83 11.73 -11.65
C ASP A 15 6.44 10.60 -10.80
N VAL A 16 7.30 9.79 -11.43
CA VAL A 16 7.91 8.63 -10.77
C VAL A 16 8.79 9.01 -9.59
N VAL A 17 9.50 10.13 -9.66
CA VAL A 17 10.37 10.58 -8.55
C VAL A 17 9.52 11.02 -7.38
N ARG A 18 8.41 11.69 -7.65
CA ARG A 18 7.41 12.07 -6.65
C ARG A 18 6.75 10.85 -6.00
N VAL A 19 6.36 9.85 -6.78
CA VAL A 19 5.82 8.58 -6.24
C VAL A 19 6.85 7.86 -5.37
N VAL A 20 8.13 7.82 -5.78
CA VAL A 20 9.19 7.26 -4.94
C VAL A 20 9.31 8.02 -3.63
N LYS A 21 9.29 9.36 -3.65
CA LYS A 21 9.32 10.18 -2.44
C LYS A 21 8.12 9.89 -1.55
N MET A 22 6.91 9.79 -2.11
CA MET A 22 5.68 9.45 -1.39
C MET A 22 5.80 8.09 -0.68
N LEU A 23 6.26 7.06 -1.39
CA LEU A 23 6.48 5.72 -0.82
C LEU A 23 7.62 5.66 0.21
N LEU A 24 8.59 6.55 0.16
CA LEU A 24 9.61 6.63 1.21
C LEU A 24 9.07 7.26 2.52
N LEU A 25 8.02 8.07 2.42
CA LEU A 25 7.46 8.80 3.55
C LEU A 25 6.23 8.13 4.17
N HIS A 26 5.49 7.31 3.41
CA HIS A 26 4.14 6.90 3.80
C HIS A 26 4.02 6.27 5.19
N ASP A 27 4.92 5.37 5.56
CA ASP A 27 4.89 4.66 6.85
C ASP A 27 5.75 5.31 7.93
N ILE A 28 6.31 6.52 7.70
CA ILE A 28 7.09 7.22 8.75
C ILE A 28 6.23 7.45 10.01
N VAL A 29 4.93 7.64 9.84
CA VAL A 29 3.97 7.81 10.95
C VAL A 29 3.86 6.57 11.85
N GLU A 30 4.20 5.38 11.35
CA GLU A 30 4.18 4.13 12.11
C GLU A 30 5.24 4.08 13.22
N ILE A 31 6.24 4.98 13.19
CA ILE A 31 7.21 5.15 14.30
C ILE A 31 6.49 5.38 15.63
N ASP A 32 5.39 6.16 15.61
CA ASP A 32 4.59 6.42 16.80
C ASP A 32 3.25 5.68 16.79
N ALA A 33 2.59 5.57 15.63
CA ALA A 33 1.26 5.00 15.53
C ALA A 33 1.25 3.46 15.64
N GLY A 34 2.39 2.83 15.33
CA GLY A 34 2.50 1.38 15.13
C GLY A 34 1.86 0.91 13.83
N ASP A 35 2.36 -0.22 13.31
CA ASP A 35 1.73 -0.94 12.20
C ASP A 35 0.42 -1.60 12.67
N THR A 36 -0.59 -1.57 11.81
CA THR A 36 -1.89 -2.21 12.03
C THR A 36 -2.11 -3.31 10.99
N PRO A 37 -1.83 -4.58 11.34
CA PRO A 37 -2.02 -5.68 10.41
C PRO A 37 -3.48 -5.81 9.97
N PHE A 38 -3.71 -5.98 8.66
CA PHE A 38 -5.08 -6.01 8.12
C PHE A 38 -5.97 -7.13 8.68
N HIS A 39 -5.36 -8.18 9.23
CA HIS A 39 -6.07 -9.34 9.79
C HIS A 39 -6.44 -9.16 11.27
N ASP A 40 -6.10 -8.03 11.90
CA ASP A 40 -6.48 -7.71 13.29
C ASP A 40 -7.42 -6.49 13.37
N PRO A 41 -8.75 -6.70 13.27
CA PRO A 41 -9.79 -5.68 13.43
C PRO A 41 -9.66 -4.80 14.68
N SER A 42 -9.09 -5.33 15.76
CA SER A 42 -9.04 -4.65 17.06
C SER A 42 -8.05 -3.47 17.08
N MET A 43 -7.03 -3.52 16.22
CA MET A 43 -5.98 -2.50 16.12
C MET A 43 -6.38 -1.32 15.23
N HIS A 44 -7.40 -1.48 14.36
CA HIS A 44 -7.87 -0.43 13.46
C HIS A 44 -8.58 0.73 14.18
N ALA A 45 -9.16 0.49 15.36
CA ALA A 45 -9.83 1.53 16.11
C ALA A 45 -8.84 2.64 16.51
N GLY A 46 -9.11 3.87 16.05
CA GLY A 46 -8.26 5.03 16.33
C GLY A 46 -6.94 5.07 15.56
N GLN A 47 -6.69 4.16 14.61
CA GLN A 47 -5.43 4.16 13.85
C GLN A 47 -5.24 5.47 13.09
N ALA A 48 -6.26 5.94 12.37
CA ALA A 48 -6.19 7.20 11.62
C ALA A 48 -5.89 8.42 12.53
N GLU A 49 -6.41 8.43 13.76
CA GLU A 49 -6.11 9.49 14.73
C GLU A 49 -4.66 9.40 15.21
N ARG A 50 -4.16 8.19 15.52
CA ARG A 50 -2.76 7.97 15.89
C ARG A 50 -1.80 8.37 14.77
N GLU A 51 -2.09 7.98 13.53
CA GLU A 51 -1.30 8.33 12.35
C GLU A 51 -1.29 9.85 12.10
N GLN A 52 -2.42 10.52 12.26
CA GLN A 52 -2.51 11.98 12.14
C GLN A 52 -1.65 12.68 13.21
N LEU A 53 -1.75 12.26 14.47
CA LEU A 53 -0.93 12.81 15.56
C LEU A 53 0.57 12.54 15.34
N ALA A 54 0.91 11.36 14.83
CA ALA A 54 2.27 10.99 14.46
C ALA A 54 2.80 11.86 13.31
N ALA A 55 2.02 12.07 12.26
CA ALA A 55 2.37 12.96 11.15
C ALA A 55 2.63 14.39 11.62
N GLU A 56 1.75 14.91 12.49
CA GLU A 56 1.89 16.25 13.05
C GLU A 56 3.18 16.39 13.86
N ARG A 57 3.48 15.42 14.73
CA ARG A 57 4.67 15.44 15.57
C ARG A 57 5.96 15.18 14.79
N ILE A 58 6.00 14.18 13.92
CA ILE A 58 7.23 13.73 13.25
C ILE A 58 7.63 14.72 12.16
N PHE A 59 6.72 15.13 11.29
CA PHE A 59 7.07 16.05 10.20
C PHE A 59 7.40 17.45 10.73
N SER A 60 6.86 17.87 11.87
CA SER A 60 7.22 19.16 12.50
C SER A 60 8.63 19.21 13.09
N LEU A 61 9.38 18.09 13.08
CA LEU A 61 10.81 18.08 13.41
C LEU A 61 11.68 18.66 12.27
N LEU A 62 11.13 18.75 11.06
CA LEU A 62 11.81 19.26 9.87
C LEU A 62 11.67 20.79 9.78
N PRO A 63 12.52 21.49 9.01
CA PRO A 63 12.30 22.90 8.68
C PRO A 63 10.94 23.12 8.04
N ASP A 64 10.28 24.24 8.33
CA ASP A 64 8.87 24.51 8.00
C ASP A 64 8.47 24.14 6.56
N ALA A 65 9.25 24.56 5.57
CA ALA A 65 8.94 24.26 4.16
C ALA A 65 8.96 22.75 3.86
N GLN A 66 9.91 22.02 4.44
CA GLN A 66 10.02 20.57 4.27
C GLN A 66 8.95 19.83 5.07
N ALA A 67 8.65 20.32 6.28
CA ALA A 67 7.58 19.78 7.13
C ALA A 67 6.23 19.83 6.41
N THR A 68 5.89 20.97 5.81
CA THR A 68 4.68 21.13 5.01
C THR A 68 4.68 20.20 3.79
N GLU A 69 5.75 20.22 2.99
CA GLU A 69 5.83 19.38 1.79
C GLU A 69 5.64 17.88 2.11
N PHE A 70 6.29 17.38 3.16
CA PHE A 70 6.26 15.96 3.49
C PHE A 70 4.92 15.54 4.09
N ARG A 71 4.33 16.40 4.92
CA ARG A 71 2.99 16.19 5.46
C ARG A 71 1.95 16.18 4.36
N ASP A 72 2.02 17.12 3.42
CA ASP A 72 1.09 17.19 2.29
C ASP A 72 1.21 15.92 1.41
N LEU A 73 2.44 15.45 1.15
CA LEU A 73 2.67 14.24 0.36
C LEU A 73 2.16 12.98 1.08
N TRP A 74 2.33 12.90 2.40
CA TRP A 74 1.76 11.82 3.23
C TRP A 74 0.22 11.86 3.22
N SER A 75 -0.40 13.03 3.44
CA SER A 75 -1.86 13.17 3.40
C SER A 75 -2.44 12.85 2.03
N GLU A 76 -1.74 13.19 0.95
CA GLU A 76 -2.15 12.82 -0.40
C GLU A 76 -2.07 11.31 -0.65
N PHE A 77 -1.03 10.63 -0.14
CA PHE A 77 -0.94 9.18 -0.19
C PHE A 77 -2.13 8.51 0.52
N GLU A 78 -2.49 8.99 1.71
CA GLU A 78 -3.63 8.48 2.47
C GLU A 78 -4.97 8.73 1.77
N ALA A 79 -5.16 9.92 1.19
CA ALA A 79 -6.35 10.22 0.40
C ALA A 79 -6.44 9.35 -0.86
N ALA A 80 -5.31 9.04 -1.50
CA ALA A 80 -5.23 8.18 -2.67
C ALA A 80 -6.08 8.66 -3.88
N GLU A 81 -6.19 9.98 -4.05
CA GLU A 81 -7.04 10.60 -5.08
C GLU A 81 -6.27 11.12 -6.30
N SER A 82 -5.02 11.55 -6.13
CA SER A 82 -4.15 11.93 -7.25
C SER A 82 -3.67 10.69 -8.01
N ASP A 83 -3.24 10.85 -9.25
CA ASP A 83 -2.76 9.72 -10.05
C ASP A 83 -1.45 9.14 -9.49
N ASP A 84 -0.56 9.99 -8.98
CA ASP A 84 0.63 9.57 -8.24
C ASP A 84 0.26 8.74 -6.99
N ALA A 85 -0.70 9.21 -6.18
CA ALA A 85 -1.10 8.53 -4.95
C ALA A 85 -1.86 7.23 -5.21
N LYS A 86 -2.71 7.18 -6.25
CA LYS A 86 -3.34 5.94 -6.70
C LYS A 86 -2.29 4.90 -7.10
N PHE A 87 -1.28 5.31 -7.86
CA PHE A 87 -0.21 4.40 -8.26
C PHE A 87 0.64 3.98 -7.06
N ALA A 88 0.99 4.90 -6.15
CA ALA A 88 1.71 4.60 -4.92
C ALA A 88 0.96 3.57 -4.05
N LYS A 89 -0.33 3.80 -3.74
CA LYS A 89 -1.15 2.84 -2.98
C LYS A 89 -1.34 1.52 -3.71
N ALA A 90 -1.40 1.52 -5.05
CA ALA A 90 -1.42 0.29 -5.82
C ALA A 90 -0.14 -0.53 -5.60
N LEU A 91 1.03 0.10 -5.61
CA LEU A 91 2.30 -0.58 -5.36
C LEU A 91 2.43 -1.08 -3.90
N ASP A 92 1.99 -0.27 -2.94
CA ASP A 92 1.91 -0.64 -1.51
C ASP A 92 1.08 -1.91 -1.32
N ARG A 93 -0.05 -2.04 -2.01
CA ARG A 93 -0.88 -3.26 -1.96
C ARG A 93 -0.32 -4.42 -2.77
N PHE A 94 0.33 -4.13 -3.90
CA PHE A 94 0.80 -5.15 -4.83
C PHE A 94 1.99 -5.95 -4.27
N GLN A 95 2.93 -5.29 -3.60
CA GLN A 95 4.12 -5.94 -3.06
C GLN A 95 3.82 -7.06 -2.02
N PRO A 96 2.99 -6.85 -0.98
CA PRO A 96 2.67 -7.90 -0.01
C PRO A 96 1.81 -9.01 -0.63
N LEU A 97 1.00 -8.72 -1.66
CA LEU A 97 0.29 -9.74 -2.41
C LEU A 97 1.28 -10.68 -3.12
N LEU A 98 2.25 -10.13 -3.85
CA LEU A 98 3.25 -10.94 -4.53
C LEU A 98 4.08 -11.78 -3.55
N HIS A 99 4.43 -11.21 -2.40
CA HIS A 99 5.15 -11.94 -1.35
C HIS A 99 4.35 -13.14 -0.84
N ASN A 100 3.06 -12.98 -0.56
CA ASN A 100 2.22 -14.10 -0.13
C ASN A 100 2.13 -15.19 -1.20
N VAL A 101 1.92 -14.84 -2.48
CA VAL A 101 1.95 -15.84 -3.57
C VAL A 101 3.30 -16.55 -3.63
N ALA A 102 4.40 -15.81 -3.56
CA ALA A 102 5.75 -16.37 -3.65
C ALA A 102 6.18 -17.20 -2.43
N THR A 103 5.40 -17.17 -1.35
CA THR A 103 5.66 -17.90 -0.10
C THR A 103 4.54 -18.87 0.23
N ASP A 104 3.89 -19.42 -0.80
CA ASP A 104 2.85 -20.45 -0.67
C ASP A 104 1.73 -20.03 0.29
N GLY A 105 1.35 -18.76 0.19
CA GLY A 105 0.28 -18.13 0.96
C GLY A 105 0.75 -17.44 2.24
N GLY A 106 1.98 -17.64 2.72
CA GLY A 106 2.59 -16.83 3.79
C GLY A 106 1.65 -16.42 4.93
N THR A 107 1.36 -15.11 5.03
CA THR A 107 0.45 -14.55 6.03
C THR A 107 -1.02 -14.87 5.74
N TRP A 108 -1.42 -15.08 4.48
CA TRP A 108 -2.76 -15.58 4.16
C TRP A 108 -3.02 -16.94 4.81
N THR A 109 -2.09 -17.89 4.65
CA THR A 109 -2.20 -19.22 5.28
C THR A 109 -2.17 -19.13 6.80
N ALA A 110 -1.23 -18.34 7.35
CA ALA A 110 -1.10 -18.17 8.80
C ALA A 110 -2.36 -17.61 9.48
N HIS A 111 -3.14 -16.80 8.75
CA HIS A 111 -4.34 -16.14 9.26
C HIS A 111 -5.64 -16.63 8.61
N ALA A 112 -5.60 -17.78 7.92
CA ALA A 112 -6.75 -18.39 7.23
C ALA A 112 -7.53 -17.43 6.31
N VAL A 113 -6.80 -16.58 5.58
CA VAL A 113 -7.37 -15.62 4.62
C VAL A 113 -7.76 -16.37 3.35
N ASN A 114 -9.01 -16.22 2.92
CA ASN A 114 -9.53 -16.86 1.72
C ASN A 114 -9.41 -15.99 0.45
N GLU A 115 -9.67 -16.58 -0.72
CA GLU A 115 -9.56 -15.89 -2.01
C GLU A 115 -10.43 -14.62 -2.09
N GLU A 116 -11.68 -14.70 -1.62
CA GLU A 116 -12.61 -13.55 -1.62
C GLU A 116 -12.04 -12.38 -0.82
N GLN A 117 -11.46 -12.65 0.36
CA GLN A 117 -10.82 -11.65 1.20
C GLN A 117 -9.59 -11.04 0.53
N VAL A 118 -8.77 -11.83 -0.16
CA VAL A 118 -7.63 -11.33 -0.96
C VAL A 118 -8.15 -10.40 -2.06
N PHE A 119 -9.13 -10.84 -2.86
CA PHE A 119 -9.70 -10.02 -3.93
C PHE A 119 -10.31 -8.70 -3.40
N ALA A 120 -11.04 -8.76 -2.28
CA ALA A 120 -11.63 -7.58 -1.65
C ALA A 120 -10.57 -6.60 -1.10
N ARG A 121 -9.49 -7.12 -0.50
CA ARG A 121 -8.44 -6.31 0.11
C ARG A 121 -7.54 -5.61 -0.92
N TYR A 122 -7.10 -6.36 -1.93
CA TYR A 122 -6.07 -5.88 -2.86
C TYR A 122 -6.66 -5.32 -4.16
N GLY A 123 -7.72 -5.94 -4.67
CA GLY A 123 -8.23 -5.72 -6.03
C GLY A 123 -8.61 -4.27 -6.34
N PRO A 124 -9.53 -3.65 -5.60
CA PRO A 124 -9.99 -2.30 -5.90
C PRO A 124 -8.85 -1.26 -5.94
N THR A 125 -7.91 -1.36 -5.00
CA THR A 125 -6.79 -0.41 -4.88
C THR A 125 -5.80 -0.57 -6.02
N ILE A 126 -5.36 -1.81 -6.29
CA ILE A 126 -4.38 -2.07 -7.36
C ILE A 126 -5.01 -1.77 -8.72
N GLN A 127 -6.26 -2.16 -8.95
CA GLN A 127 -6.98 -1.88 -10.20
C GLN A 127 -7.11 -0.38 -10.48
N ARG A 128 -7.33 0.44 -9.44
CA ARG A 128 -7.48 1.90 -9.61
C ARG A 128 -6.17 2.58 -10.01
N GLY A 129 -5.03 2.13 -9.49
CA GLY A 129 -3.72 2.74 -9.77
C GLY A 129 -2.92 2.09 -10.90
N ALA A 130 -3.09 0.78 -11.12
CA ALA A 130 -2.35 0.00 -12.10
C ALA A 130 -3.16 -1.23 -12.61
N PRO A 131 -4.16 -1.03 -13.50
CA PRO A 131 -5.04 -2.09 -13.99
C PRO A 131 -4.31 -3.33 -14.53
N ALA A 132 -3.22 -3.12 -15.27
CA ALA A 132 -2.44 -4.23 -15.84
C ALA A 132 -1.75 -5.08 -14.76
N LEU A 133 -1.27 -4.44 -13.67
CA LEU A 133 -0.69 -5.14 -12.53
C LEU A 133 -1.76 -5.95 -11.79
N TRP A 134 -2.96 -5.40 -11.60
CA TRP A 134 -4.05 -6.16 -10.99
C TRP A 134 -4.43 -7.38 -11.82
N GLN A 135 -4.53 -7.23 -13.14
CA GLN A 135 -4.86 -8.36 -14.02
C GLN A 135 -3.84 -9.51 -13.90
N ALA A 136 -2.55 -9.18 -13.76
CA ALA A 136 -1.49 -10.16 -13.52
C ALA A 136 -1.58 -10.77 -12.11
N ALA A 137 -1.74 -9.93 -11.08
CA ALA A 137 -1.88 -10.35 -9.69
C ALA A 137 -3.06 -11.31 -9.49
N ALA A 138 -4.23 -10.98 -10.04
CA ALA A 138 -5.45 -11.77 -9.91
C ALA A 138 -5.28 -13.20 -10.44
N ARG A 139 -4.54 -13.37 -11.55
CA ARG A 139 -4.22 -14.71 -12.08
C ARG A 139 -3.34 -15.50 -11.13
N LEU A 140 -2.33 -14.85 -10.53
CA LEU A 140 -1.45 -15.50 -9.56
C LEU A 140 -2.22 -15.93 -8.30
N VAL A 141 -3.13 -15.08 -7.81
CA VAL A 141 -4.00 -15.39 -6.68
C VAL A 141 -4.90 -16.58 -7.02
N GLN A 142 -5.57 -16.57 -8.17
CA GLN A 142 -6.44 -17.67 -8.60
C GLN A 142 -5.68 -18.99 -8.72
N GLN A 143 -4.46 -18.97 -9.26
CA GLN A 143 -3.60 -20.14 -9.36
C GLN A 143 -3.26 -20.70 -7.97
N HIS A 144 -2.87 -19.84 -7.03
CA HIS A 144 -2.56 -20.24 -5.67
C HIS A 144 -3.73 -20.94 -4.97
N PHE A 145 -4.96 -20.44 -5.13
CA PHE A 145 -6.14 -21.05 -4.50
C PHE A 145 -6.74 -22.24 -5.27
N SER A 146 -6.41 -22.40 -6.56
CA SER A 146 -6.90 -23.54 -7.39
C SER A 146 -6.08 -24.81 -7.22
N ASP A 147 -4.76 -24.69 -7.00
CA ASP A 147 -3.84 -25.80 -6.72
C ASP A 147 -3.11 -25.52 -5.40
N PRO A 148 -3.75 -25.71 -4.23
CA PRO A 148 -3.09 -25.49 -2.95
C PRO A 148 -1.90 -26.46 -2.81
N PRO A 149 -0.74 -25.98 -2.33
CA PRO A 149 0.42 -26.83 -2.11
C PRO A 149 0.09 -27.99 -1.15
N ALA A 150 0.65 -29.16 -1.45
CA ALA A 150 0.39 -30.43 -0.77
C ALA A 150 0.86 -30.46 0.70
#